data_AF-A0A2C5Y4X3-F1
#
_entry.id   AF-A0A2C5Y4X3-F1
#
_cell.length_a   1.000
_cell.length_b   1.000
_cell.length_c   1.000
_cell.angle_alpha   90.00
_cell.angle_beta   90.00
_cell.angle_gamma   90.00
#
_symmetry.space_group_name_H-M   'P 1'
#
loop_
_entity.id
_entity.type
_entity.pdbx_description
1 polymer ?
#
loop_
_entity_poly.entity_id
_entity_poly.type
_entity_poly.pdbx_seq_one_letter_code
_entity_poly.pdbx_strand_id
1 'polypeptide(L)'
;MLFWRGFVAAALVALQVASADDSPGQSTFVSPSNDLGFALTVPNNGSSDIYFSLRAHRSNSWVAVGLGSQDMKGALYLFIYPSPQGNNVTFSPRLAYGNYEPFYFDKIRWEVLPGSGIDGEYIVFNVRCYDYCRSWPAGTSNSGYIDVSSPSQKAIYALGPKEFFRSSNPAANLKYHREYGVFTIDMKRTLGSPDAPVLNSSSRSDGTSLDSSTHAGKDALAIVHLVFMLFFLIVMFIGYTLARLNISWLIQCTIQLTAFSTAIIASAFGILIPLMSAEIAHLLLVS
;
A
#
# COMPACT_ATOMS: atom_id res chain seq x y z
N MET A 1 -83.74 19.92 -11.76
CA MET A 1 -82.92 19.81 -10.54
C MET A 1 -82.43 18.38 -10.44
N LEU A 2 -81.12 18.16 -10.51
CA LEU A 2 -80.35 17.08 -9.86
C LEU A 2 -78.99 17.00 -10.58
N PHE A 3 -78.03 17.76 -10.05
CA PHE A 3 -76.63 17.72 -10.43
C PHE A 3 -76.00 16.48 -9.79
N TRP A 4 -75.54 15.51 -10.58
CA TRP A 4 -74.68 14.43 -10.10
C TRP A 4 -73.23 14.78 -10.42
N ARG A 5 -72.46 15.19 -9.40
CA ARG A 5 -71.02 15.40 -9.51
C ARG A 5 -70.31 14.06 -9.29
N GLY A 6 -69.82 13.45 -10.37
CA GLY A 6 -68.91 12.30 -10.27
C GLY A 6 -67.52 12.78 -9.87
N PHE A 7 -67.04 12.36 -8.69
CA PHE A 7 -65.67 12.57 -8.27
C PHE A 7 -64.77 11.54 -8.98
N VAL A 8 -63.79 12.03 -9.74
CA VAL A 8 -62.70 11.22 -10.29
C VAL A 8 -61.68 11.01 -9.18
N ALA A 9 -61.55 9.77 -8.68
CA ALA A 9 -60.48 9.40 -7.77
C ALA A 9 -59.20 9.14 -8.58
N ALA A 10 -58.29 10.10 -8.61
CA ALA A 10 -56.95 9.90 -9.14
C ALA A 10 -56.15 9.04 -8.15
N ALA A 11 -55.90 7.78 -8.52
CA ALA A 11 -54.98 6.92 -7.78
C ALA A 11 -53.55 7.39 -8.04
N LEU A 12 -52.98 8.13 -7.08
CA LEU A 12 -51.55 8.40 -7.01
C LEU A 12 -50.82 7.09 -6.70
N VAL A 13 -50.25 6.46 -7.73
CA VAL A 13 -49.21 5.44 -7.53
C VAL A 13 -47.99 6.17 -7.02
N ALA A 14 -47.74 6.10 -5.71
CA ALA A 14 -46.49 6.53 -5.12
C ALA A 14 -45.38 5.62 -5.65
N LEU A 15 -44.56 6.13 -6.56
CA LEU A 15 -43.31 5.51 -6.93
C LEU A 15 -42.43 5.56 -5.67
N GLN A 16 -42.24 4.41 -5.01
CA GLN A 16 -41.30 4.30 -3.90
C GLN A 16 -39.90 4.59 -4.44
N VAL A 17 -39.41 5.80 -4.21
CA VAL A 17 -37.98 6.08 -4.27
C VAL A 17 -37.37 5.25 -3.15
N ALA A 18 -36.58 4.25 -3.52
CA ALA A 18 -35.77 3.51 -2.56
C ALA A 18 -34.94 4.50 -1.76
N SER A 19 -35.18 4.57 -0.45
CA SER A 19 -34.33 5.28 0.49
C SER A 19 -32.92 4.69 0.41
N ALA A 20 -31.93 5.55 0.20
CA ALA A 20 -30.50 5.23 0.25
C ALA A 20 -30.05 4.99 1.70
N ASP A 21 -30.50 3.91 2.34
CA ASP A 21 -30.14 3.60 3.73
C ASP A 21 -30.01 2.11 4.05
N ASP A 22 -29.65 1.29 3.06
CA ASP A 22 -28.96 0.01 3.30
C ASP A 22 -27.57 0.16 2.70
N SER A 23 -26.68 0.84 3.43
CA SER A 23 -25.25 0.78 3.12
C SER A 23 -24.85 -0.70 3.19
N PRO A 24 -24.30 -1.32 2.13
CA PRO A 24 -23.66 -2.61 2.27
C PRO A 24 -22.67 -2.45 3.41
N GLY A 25 -22.79 -3.26 4.46
CA GLY A 25 -21.88 -3.17 5.60
C GLY A 25 -20.45 -3.15 5.08
N GLN A 26 -19.80 -1.98 5.08
CA GLN A 26 -18.49 -1.76 4.48
C GLN A 26 -17.67 -0.82 5.33
N SER A 27 -16.36 -1.01 5.25
CA SER A 27 -15.37 -0.09 5.80
C SER A 27 -14.45 0.34 4.68
N THR A 28 -14.33 1.66 4.49
CA THR A 28 -13.58 2.29 3.42
C THR A 28 -12.43 3.10 4.00
N PHE A 29 -11.24 2.92 3.45
CA PHE A 29 -10.04 3.68 3.71
C PHE A 29 -9.63 4.44 2.44
N VAL A 30 -9.22 5.69 2.62
CA VAL A 30 -8.59 6.51 1.58
C VAL A 30 -7.26 7.03 2.12
N SER A 31 -6.18 6.86 1.36
CA SER A 31 -4.85 7.34 1.75
C SER A 31 -4.82 8.87 1.87
N PRO A 32 -3.93 9.46 2.68
CA PRO A 32 -3.80 10.91 2.82
C PRO A 32 -3.55 11.63 1.49
N SER A 33 -2.77 11.02 0.61
CA SER A 33 -2.51 11.50 -0.77
C SER A 33 -3.70 11.35 -1.72
N ASN A 34 -4.77 10.67 -1.31
CA ASN A 34 -5.91 10.28 -2.13
C ASN A 34 -5.51 9.44 -3.38
N ASP A 35 -4.35 8.80 -3.33
CA ASP A 35 -3.78 7.99 -4.41
C ASP A 35 -4.18 6.49 -4.29
N LEU A 36 -4.62 6.04 -3.11
CA LEU A 36 -5.17 4.72 -2.84
C LEU A 36 -6.52 4.83 -2.13
N GLY A 37 -7.48 4.03 -2.55
CA GLY A 37 -8.68 3.70 -1.80
C GLY A 37 -8.78 2.19 -1.61
N PHE A 38 -9.33 1.77 -0.47
CA PHE A 38 -9.60 0.37 -0.17
C PHE A 38 -10.94 0.28 0.54
N ALA A 39 -11.80 -0.63 0.09
CA ALA A 39 -13.04 -0.92 0.79
C ALA A 39 -13.22 -2.43 0.93
N LEU A 40 -13.83 -2.86 2.03
CA LEU A 40 -14.00 -4.26 2.38
C LEU A 40 -15.42 -4.53 2.89
N THR A 41 -16.01 -5.62 2.41
CA THR A 41 -17.26 -6.22 2.89
C THR A 41 -17.03 -7.71 3.18
N VAL A 42 -17.73 -8.21 4.19
CA VAL A 42 -17.68 -9.58 4.68
C VAL A 42 -19.11 -10.12 4.66
N PRO A 43 -19.41 -11.18 3.90
CA PRO A 43 -20.76 -11.68 3.78
C PRO A 43 -21.21 -12.35 5.09
N ASN A 44 -22.41 -12.01 5.55
CA ASN A 44 -23.01 -12.61 6.74
C ASN A 44 -23.82 -13.88 6.39
N ASN A 45 -23.22 -14.81 5.65
CA ASN A 45 -23.85 -16.05 5.18
C ASN A 45 -23.09 -17.31 5.60
N GLY A 46 -22.15 -17.19 6.54
CA GLY A 46 -21.29 -18.29 7.00
C GLY A 46 -20.12 -18.61 6.07
N SER A 47 -19.99 -17.93 4.93
CA SER A 47 -18.83 -18.08 4.03
C SER A 47 -17.56 -17.45 4.64
N SER A 48 -16.40 -18.00 4.26
CA SER A 48 -15.08 -17.41 4.51
C SER A 48 -14.66 -16.36 3.47
N ASP A 49 -15.53 -16.05 2.51
CA ASP A 49 -15.23 -15.09 1.45
C ASP A 49 -14.99 -13.68 1.99
N ILE A 50 -14.19 -12.89 1.28
CA ILE A 50 -14.15 -11.44 1.45
C ILE A 50 -14.36 -10.78 0.11
N TYR A 51 -15.02 -9.63 0.13
CA TYR A 51 -15.24 -8.81 -1.05
C TYR A 51 -14.53 -7.50 -0.81
N PHE A 52 -13.65 -7.11 -1.72
CA PHE A 52 -12.90 -5.88 -1.57
C PHE A 52 -12.77 -5.14 -2.88
N SER A 53 -12.59 -3.84 -2.76
CA SER A 53 -12.38 -2.93 -3.86
C SER A 53 -11.10 -2.15 -3.61
N LEU A 54 -10.21 -2.11 -4.58
CA LEU A 54 -9.01 -1.27 -4.57
C LEU A 54 -9.15 -0.19 -5.63
N ARG A 55 -8.81 1.05 -5.27
CA ARG A 55 -8.77 2.19 -6.18
C ARG A 55 -7.35 2.73 -6.20
N ALA A 56 -6.71 2.74 -7.37
CA ALA A 56 -5.36 3.23 -7.54
C ALA A 56 -5.33 4.44 -8.47
N HIS A 57 -4.72 5.54 -8.06
CA HIS A 57 -4.44 6.64 -8.96
C HIS A 57 -3.37 6.21 -9.98
N ARG A 58 -3.62 6.49 -11.27
CA ARG A 58 -2.81 5.99 -12.39
C ARG A 58 -1.38 6.51 -12.48
N SER A 59 -1.02 7.52 -11.68
CA SER A 59 0.36 8.03 -11.58
C SER A 59 1.28 7.16 -10.71
N ASN A 60 0.71 6.20 -9.98
CA ASN A 60 1.48 5.27 -9.15
C ASN A 60 1.99 4.09 -9.98
N SER A 61 3.24 3.70 -9.75
CA SER A 61 3.78 2.45 -10.27
C SER A 61 3.03 1.23 -9.73
N TRP A 62 2.66 1.25 -8.46
CA TRP A 62 1.86 0.23 -7.77
C TRP A 62 1.20 0.83 -6.53
N VAL A 63 0.13 0.20 -6.04
CA VAL A 63 -0.44 0.46 -4.70
C VAL A 63 -0.75 -0.87 -4.02
N ALA A 64 -0.77 -0.88 -2.68
CA ALA A 64 -1.07 -2.09 -1.92
C ALA A 64 -1.75 -1.79 -0.59
N VAL A 65 -2.55 -2.76 -0.15
CA VAL A 65 -3.04 -2.88 1.22
C VAL A 65 -2.52 -4.17 1.81
N GLY A 66 -1.94 -4.11 3.01
CA GLY A 66 -1.56 -5.26 3.81
C GLY A 66 -2.61 -5.51 4.90
N LEU A 67 -3.19 -6.70 4.93
CA LEU A 67 -4.19 -7.10 5.93
C LEU A 67 -3.54 -7.88 7.08
N GLY A 68 -4.13 -7.80 8.28
CA GLY A 68 -3.81 -8.68 9.41
C GLY A 68 -2.66 -8.22 10.31
N SER A 69 -1.87 -7.23 9.89
CA SER A 69 -0.71 -6.75 10.65
C SER A 69 -0.64 -5.23 10.66
N GLN A 70 0.04 -4.69 11.68
CA GLN A 70 0.42 -3.27 11.79
C GLN A 70 1.86 -3.00 11.31
N ASP A 71 2.55 -4.05 10.85
CA ASP A 71 3.92 -4.03 10.35
C ASP A 71 3.99 -4.85 9.06
N MET A 72 5.07 -4.72 8.27
CA MET A 72 5.23 -5.47 7.02
C MET A 72 5.23 -6.98 7.25
N LYS A 73 5.84 -7.45 8.34
CA LYS A 73 5.88 -8.87 8.66
C LYS A 73 4.49 -9.41 8.97
N GLY A 74 4.12 -10.52 8.32
CA GLY A 74 2.88 -11.23 8.59
C GLY A 74 1.63 -10.65 7.94
N ALA A 75 1.75 -9.56 7.18
CA ALA A 75 0.61 -9.01 6.43
C ALA A 75 0.34 -9.83 5.15
N LEU A 76 -0.93 -9.96 4.79
CA LEU A 76 -1.32 -10.34 3.44
C LEU A 76 -1.41 -9.10 2.57
N TYR A 77 -0.54 -8.99 1.58
CA TYR A 77 -0.51 -7.85 0.69
C TYR A 77 -1.37 -8.08 -0.55
N LEU A 78 -2.25 -7.12 -0.82
CA LEU A 78 -3.09 -7.04 -1.99
C LEU A 78 -2.52 -5.96 -2.93
N PHE A 79 -1.50 -6.31 -3.72
CA PHE A 79 -0.92 -5.37 -4.68
C PHE A 79 -1.77 -5.29 -5.93
N ILE A 80 -1.89 -4.07 -6.45
CA ILE A 80 -2.29 -3.82 -7.84
C ILE A 80 -1.28 -2.88 -8.50
N TYR A 81 -0.98 -3.15 -9.77
CA TYR A 81 -0.19 -2.26 -10.62
C TYR A 81 -0.71 -2.30 -12.06
N PRO A 82 -0.43 -1.28 -12.89
CA PRO A 82 -0.93 -1.24 -14.24
C PRO A 82 -0.47 -2.45 -15.08
N SER A 83 -1.41 -3.01 -15.83
CA SER A 83 -1.15 -3.99 -16.90
C SER A 83 -0.26 -3.38 -18.00
N PRO A 84 0.36 -4.17 -18.89
CA PRO A 84 1.23 -3.66 -19.97
C PRO A 84 0.58 -2.56 -20.83
N GLN A 85 -0.72 -2.69 -21.11
CA GLN A 85 -1.49 -1.71 -21.88
C GLN A 85 -1.89 -0.47 -21.05
N GLY A 86 -1.87 -0.57 -19.72
CA GLY A 86 -2.18 0.52 -18.79
C GLY A 86 -3.67 0.86 -18.69
N ASN A 87 -4.55 0.02 -19.23
CA ASN A 87 -6.01 0.16 -19.17
C ASN A 87 -6.67 -0.82 -18.18
N ASN A 88 -5.90 -1.77 -17.65
CA ASN A 88 -6.31 -2.72 -16.61
C ASN A 88 -5.22 -2.80 -15.54
N VAL A 89 -5.46 -3.53 -14.45
CA VAL A 89 -4.47 -3.84 -13.42
C VAL A 89 -4.06 -5.30 -13.45
N THR A 90 -2.85 -5.56 -12.97
CA THR A 90 -2.37 -6.87 -12.58
C THR A 90 -2.48 -6.97 -11.07
N PHE A 91 -3.25 -7.96 -10.60
CA PHE A 91 -3.39 -8.26 -9.19
C PHE A 91 -2.29 -9.22 -8.73
N SER A 92 -1.68 -8.91 -7.60
CA SER A 92 -0.52 -9.61 -7.07
C SER A 92 -0.67 -9.79 -5.56
N PRO A 93 -1.35 -10.85 -5.11
CA PRO A 93 -1.30 -11.25 -3.71
C PRO A 93 0.13 -11.62 -3.31
N ARG A 94 0.63 -11.09 -2.19
CA ARG A 94 1.99 -11.35 -1.70
C ARG A 94 2.05 -11.55 -0.20
N LEU A 95 3.15 -12.14 0.27
CA LEU A 95 3.49 -12.31 1.69
C LEU A 95 4.93 -11.86 1.96
N ALA A 96 5.18 -11.42 3.18
CA ALA A 96 6.52 -11.17 3.70
C ALA A 96 6.57 -11.49 5.19
N TYR A 97 7.71 -11.98 5.66
CA TYR A 97 7.94 -12.28 7.08
C TYR A 97 8.95 -11.33 7.75
N GLY A 98 9.33 -10.29 7.03
CA GLY A 98 10.24 -9.23 7.47
C GLY A 98 10.13 -8.02 6.55
N ASN A 99 11.07 -7.08 6.70
CA ASN A 99 11.10 -5.82 5.95
C ASN A 99 11.90 -5.96 4.66
N TYR A 100 11.44 -6.84 3.77
CA TYR A 100 12.00 -7.07 2.43
C TYR A 100 10.86 -7.15 1.41
N GLU A 101 11.20 -7.18 0.11
CA GLU A 101 10.19 -7.25 -0.95
C GLU A 101 9.29 -8.50 -0.76
N PRO A 102 7.95 -8.32 -0.62
CA PRO A 102 7.05 -9.45 -0.51
C PRO A 102 7.12 -10.36 -1.73
N PHE A 103 7.03 -11.68 -1.51
CA PHE A 103 7.02 -12.67 -2.58
C PHE A 103 5.59 -13.02 -2.98
N TYR A 104 5.39 -13.37 -4.25
CA TYR A 104 4.07 -13.73 -4.77
C TYR A 104 3.49 -14.97 -4.06
N PHE A 105 2.22 -14.87 -3.65
CA PHE A 105 1.50 -15.92 -2.96
C PHE A 105 0.40 -16.49 -3.87
N ASP A 106 0.67 -17.66 -4.45
CA ASP A 106 -0.13 -18.29 -5.51
C ASP A 106 -1.36 -19.07 -5.01
N LYS A 107 -1.54 -19.19 -3.70
CA LYS A 107 -2.65 -19.95 -3.09
C LYS A 107 -3.95 -19.16 -3.03
N ILE A 108 -3.90 -17.83 -3.06
CA ILE A 108 -5.11 -17.01 -3.02
C ILE A 108 -5.98 -17.27 -4.24
N ARG A 109 -7.27 -17.53 -3.98
CA ARG A 109 -8.27 -17.75 -5.02
C ARG A 109 -9.27 -16.62 -5.04
N TRP A 110 -9.46 -16.05 -6.22
CA TRP A 110 -10.20 -14.81 -6.39
C TRP A 110 -10.86 -14.75 -7.77
N GLU A 111 -11.88 -13.92 -7.89
CA GLU A 111 -12.54 -13.59 -9.14
C GLU A 111 -12.78 -12.08 -9.24
N VAL A 112 -12.65 -11.52 -10.45
CA VAL A 112 -12.94 -10.11 -10.71
C VAL A 112 -14.44 -9.92 -10.71
N LEU A 113 -14.91 -8.91 -9.98
CA LEU A 113 -16.31 -8.53 -9.94
C LEU A 113 -16.61 -7.40 -10.94
N PRO A 114 -17.89 -7.27 -11.37
CA PRO A 114 -18.34 -6.13 -12.16
C PRO A 114 -18.01 -4.78 -11.50
N GLY A 115 -17.88 -3.74 -12.32
CA GLY A 115 -17.50 -2.40 -11.87
C GLY A 115 -15.98 -2.18 -11.75
N SER A 116 -15.16 -3.20 -12.01
CA SER A 116 -13.72 -3.02 -12.21
C SER A 116 -13.46 -2.28 -13.52
N GLY A 117 -12.60 -1.27 -13.50
CA GLY A 117 -12.30 -0.46 -14.68
C GLY A 117 -11.69 0.89 -14.35
N ILE A 118 -11.64 1.77 -15.35
CA ILE A 118 -11.15 3.14 -15.20
C ILE A 118 -12.30 4.03 -14.73
N ASP A 119 -12.08 4.78 -13.64
CA ASP A 119 -12.96 5.83 -13.13
C ASP A 119 -12.16 7.14 -13.03
N GLY A 120 -12.23 7.99 -14.07
CA GLY A 120 -11.43 9.21 -14.17
C GLY A 120 -9.92 8.96 -14.16
N GLU A 121 -9.24 9.50 -13.14
CA GLU A 121 -7.80 9.32 -12.94
C GLU A 121 -7.43 8.03 -12.19
N TYR A 122 -8.44 7.28 -11.77
CA TYR A 122 -8.30 6.06 -10.98
C TYR A 122 -8.57 4.82 -11.81
N ILE A 123 -7.97 3.71 -11.39
CA ILE A 123 -8.41 2.36 -11.75
C ILE A 123 -9.04 1.74 -10.50
N VAL A 124 -10.26 1.26 -10.63
CA VAL A 124 -11.00 0.54 -9.59
C VAL A 124 -10.95 -0.96 -9.93
N PHE A 125 -10.68 -1.76 -8.91
CA PHE A 125 -10.53 -3.21 -9.02
C PHE A 125 -11.33 -3.89 -7.92
N ASN A 126 -12.44 -4.50 -8.30
CA ASN A 126 -13.39 -5.16 -7.41
C ASN A 126 -13.16 -6.67 -7.48
N VAL A 127 -13.07 -7.31 -6.32
CA VAL A 127 -12.67 -8.71 -6.20
C VAL A 127 -13.50 -9.41 -5.16
N ARG A 128 -13.92 -10.63 -5.46
CA ARG A 128 -14.28 -11.62 -4.46
C ARG A 128 -13.09 -12.53 -4.26
N CYS A 129 -12.63 -12.65 -3.02
CA CYS A 129 -11.69 -13.68 -2.63
C CYS A 129 -12.39 -14.75 -1.83
N TYR A 130 -12.25 -16.00 -2.25
CA TYR A 130 -12.96 -17.14 -1.67
C TYR A 130 -12.02 -18.18 -1.04
N ASP A 131 -10.70 -18.01 -1.14
CA ASP A 131 -9.73 -18.87 -0.46
C ASP A 131 -8.44 -18.13 -0.08
N TYR A 132 -7.89 -18.45 1.10
CA TYR A 132 -6.67 -17.86 1.69
C TYR A 132 -6.64 -16.33 1.91
N CYS A 133 -7.79 -15.67 2.02
CA CYS A 133 -7.86 -14.23 2.28
C CYS A 133 -8.23 -13.84 3.72
N ARG A 134 -8.78 -14.77 4.50
CA ARG A 134 -9.00 -14.56 5.95
C ARG A 134 -7.88 -15.11 6.81
N SER A 135 -7.10 -16.04 6.28
CA SER A 135 -5.94 -16.62 6.93
C SER A 135 -4.89 -17.05 5.89
N TRP A 136 -3.63 -16.96 6.29
CA TRP A 136 -2.46 -17.30 5.47
C TRP A 136 -1.32 -17.79 6.36
N PRO A 137 -0.27 -18.39 5.80
CA PRO A 137 0.86 -18.84 6.59
C PRO A 137 1.49 -17.67 7.37
N ALA A 138 1.56 -17.80 8.69
CA ALA A 138 2.15 -16.77 9.56
C ALA A 138 3.69 -16.72 9.46
N GLY A 139 4.32 -17.82 9.03
CA GLY A 139 5.76 -17.96 8.90
C GLY A 139 6.48 -17.66 10.22
N THR A 140 7.41 -16.70 10.19
CA THR A 140 8.15 -16.24 11.39
C THR A 140 7.48 -15.07 12.10
N SER A 141 6.26 -14.70 11.70
CA SER A 141 5.50 -13.63 12.35
C SER A 141 4.40 -14.22 13.25
N ASN A 142 3.92 -13.41 14.20
CA ASN A 142 2.78 -13.76 15.05
C ASN A 142 1.43 -13.33 14.43
N SER A 143 1.40 -13.03 13.13
CA SER A 143 0.21 -12.57 12.40
C SER A 143 0.04 -13.40 11.12
N GLY A 144 -1.20 -13.73 10.78
CA GLY A 144 -1.53 -14.65 9.69
C GLY A 144 -3.02 -14.74 9.39
N TYR A 145 -3.80 -13.76 9.83
CA TYR A 145 -5.26 -13.77 9.72
C TYR A 145 -5.85 -12.37 9.89
N ILE A 146 -7.11 -12.21 9.51
CA ILE A 146 -7.96 -11.09 9.92
C ILE A 146 -9.05 -11.59 10.86
N ASP A 147 -9.32 -10.84 11.92
CA ASP A 147 -10.45 -11.05 12.81
C ASP A 147 -11.64 -10.22 12.32
N VAL A 148 -12.59 -10.88 11.66
CA VAL A 148 -13.82 -10.24 11.15
C VAL A 148 -14.78 -9.76 12.25
N SER A 149 -14.52 -10.11 13.52
CA SER A 149 -15.30 -9.64 14.67
C SER A 149 -14.68 -8.40 15.34
N SER A 150 -13.45 -8.05 14.98
CA SER A 150 -12.72 -6.94 15.60
C SER A 150 -13.18 -5.58 15.08
N PRO A 151 -13.53 -4.61 15.95
CA PRO A 151 -13.83 -3.25 15.53
C PRO A 151 -12.57 -2.44 15.19
N SER A 152 -11.38 -3.02 15.35
CA SER A 152 -10.09 -2.34 15.17
C SER A 152 -9.06 -3.26 14.54
N GLN A 153 -9.46 -4.01 13.52
CA GLN A 153 -8.57 -4.90 12.77
C GLN A 153 -7.44 -4.09 12.13
N LYS A 154 -6.19 -4.45 12.44
CA LYS A 154 -5.01 -3.76 11.91
C LYS A 154 -4.78 -4.10 10.44
N ALA A 155 -4.44 -3.06 9.68
CA ALA A 155 -4.02 -3.12 8.30
C ALA A 155 -2.96 -2.04 8.03
N ILE A 156 -2.24 -2.21 6.94
CA ILE A 156 -1.26 -1.25 6.45
C ILE A 156 -1.55 -0.90 5.01
N TYR A 157 -1.09 0.25 4.56
CA TYR A 157 -1.17 0.64 3.16
C TYR A 157 0.19 1.11 2.66
N ALA A 158 0.40 1.02 1.35
CA ALA A 158 1.62 1.51 0.71
C ALA A 158 1.37 1.95 -0.74
N LEU A 159 2.12 2.97 -1.15
CA LEU A 159 2.13 3.52 -2.51
C LEU A 159 3.53 3.44 -3.09
N GLY A 160 3.64 2.86 -4.28
CA GLY A 160 4.88 2.85 -5.05
C GLY A 160 5.31 4.24 -5.52
N PRO A 161 6.51 4.41 -6.07
CA PRO A 161 6.97 5.69 -6.63
C PRO A 161 6.08 6.19 -7.79
N LYS A 162 6.09 7.51 -8.00
CA LYS A 162 5.38 8.21 -9.09
C LYS A 162 6.18 8.06 -10.39
N GLU A 163 6.20 6.84 -10.95
CA GLU A 163 6.97 6.49 -12.13
C GLU A 163 6.21 5.53 -13.04
N PHE A 164 6.67 5.40 -14.28
CA PHE A 164 6.09 4.46 -15.22
C PHE A 164 6.51 3.02 -14.85
N PHE A 165 5.52 2.21 -14.49
CA PHE A 165 5.68 0.78 -14.30
C PHE A 165 4.45 0.06 -14.85
N ARG A 166 4.69 -0.99 -15.64
CA ARG A 166 3.63 -1.83 -16.19
C ARG A 166 4.11 -3.27 -16.31
N SER A 167 3.28 -4.21 -15.91
CA SER A 167 3.63 -5.64 -15.96
C SER A 167 2.37 -6.49 -15.92
N SER A 168 2.39 -7.64 -16.62
CA SER A 168 1.40 -8.72 -16.47
C SER A 168 1.90 -9.86 -15.59
N ASN A 169 3.17 -9.82 -15.15
CA ASN A 169 3.74 -10.84 -14.28
C ASN A 169 3.35 -10.53 -12.82
N PRO A 170 2.55 -11.36 -12.13
CA PRO A 170 2.15 -11.14 -10.74
C PRO A 170 3.36 -11.12 -9.78
N ALA A 171 4.50 -11.70 -10.14
CA ALA A 171 5.73 -11.72 -9.35
C ALA A 171 6.78 -10.68 -9.80
N ALA A 172 6.37 -9.60 -10.48
CA ALA A 172 7.31 -8.57 -10.95
C ALA A 172 8.02 -7.84 -9.79
N ASN A 173 9.29 -7.49 -9.97
CA ASN A 173 10.04 -6.74 -8.95
C ASN A 173 9.47 -5.33 -8.78
N LEU A 174 9.23 -4.92 -7.54
CA LEU A 174 8.64 -3.62 -7.18
C LEU A 174 9.64 -2.77 -6.42
N LYS A 175 9.73 -1.48 -6.77
CA LYS A 175 10.53 -0.51 -6.01
C LYS A 175 9.86 -0.19 -4.68
N TYR A 176 10.67 0.28 -3.73
CA TYR A 176 10.25 0.68 -2.39
C TYR A 176 9.14 1.73 -2.41
N HIS A 177 8.22 1.67 -1.45
CA HIS A 177 7.11 2.60 -1.35
C HIS A 177 7.59 4.02 -1.02
N ARG A 178 6.92 5.02 -1.61
CA ARG A 178 7.12 6.43 -1.29
C ARG A 178 6.23 6.93 -0.15
N GLU A 179 5.17 6.19 0.17
CA GLU A 179 4.21 6.54 1.21
C GLU A 179 3.63 5.24 1.74
N TYR A 180 3.53 5.13 3.06
CA TYR A 180 3.01 3.95 3.74
C TYR A 180 2.51 4.33 5.12
N GLY A 181 1.71 3.45 5.72
CA GLY A 181 1.20 3.71 7.06
C GLY A 181 0.32 2.61 7.59
N VAL A 182 -0.14 2.80 8.82
CA VAL A 182 -1.01 1.87 9.55
C VAL A 182 -2.40 2.49 9.65
N PHE A 183 -3.41 1.65 9.46
CA PHE A 183 -4.80 2.02 9.69
C PHE A 183 -5.57 0.87 10.33
N THR A 184 -6.71 1.18 10.90
CA THR A 184 -7.64 0.21 11.48
C THR A 184 -8.90 0.11 10.65
N ILE A 185 -9.47 -1.08 10.60
CA ILE A 185 -10.73 -1.40 9.92
C ILE A 185 -11.72 -1.84 11.00
N ASP A 186 -12.88 -1.19 11.04
CA ASP A 186 -14.01 -1.69 11.82
C ASP A 186 -14.66 -2.84 11.06
N MET A 187 -14.29 -4.07 11.40
CA MET A 187 -14.80 -5.26 10.70
C MET A 187 -16.26 -5.55 11.04
N LYS A 188 -16.77 -5.08 12.19
CA LYS A 188 -18.18 -5.28 12.57
C LYS A 188 -19.11 -4.56 11.59
N ARG A 189 -18.67 -3.41 11.09
CA ARG A 189 -19.37 -2.66 10.05
C ARG A 189 -19.30 -3.31 8.68
N THR A 190 -18.34 -4.19 8.43
CA THR A 190 -18.19 -4.87 7.13
C THR A 190 -19.17 -6.02 6.92
N LEU A 191 -19.92 -6.42 7.95
CA LEU A 191 -20.86 -7.53 7.86
C LEU A 191 -22.08 -7.13 7.05
N GLY A 192 -22.31 -7.80 5.92
CA GLY A 192 -23.41 -7.42 5.03
C GLY A 192 -23.65 -8.39 3.87
N SER A 193 -24.16 -7.83 2.78
CA SER A 193 -24.44 -8.54 1.52
C SER A 193 -23.15 -9.06 0.86
N PRO A 194 -23.18 -10.20 0.16
CA PRO A 194 -22.04 -10.72 -0.62
C PRO A 194 -21.79 -9.92 -1.92
N ASP A 195 -21.61 -8.60 -1.81
CA ASP A 195 -21.41 -7.69 -2.93
C ASP A 195 -20.08 -6.94 -2.82
N ALA A 196 -19.56 -6.50 -3.97
CA ALA A 196 -18.38 -5.63 -4.02
C ALA A 196 -18.67 -4.31 -3.28
N PRO A 197 -17.77 -3.85 -2.39
CA PRO A 197 -17.93 -2.55 -1.76
C PRO A 197 -17.82 -1.41 -2.77
N VAL A 198 -18.57 -0.34 -2.53
CA VAL A 198 -18.63 0.81 -3.44
C VAL A 198 -17.42 1.71 -3.22
N LEU A 199 -16.59 1.84 -4.25
CA LEU A 199 -15.41 2.68 -4.25
C LEU A 199 -15.27 3.45 -5.56
N ASN A 200 -15.25 4.78 -5.48
CA ASN A 200 -15.19 5.68 -6.64
C ASN A 200 -14.30 6.90 -6.32
N SER A 201 -14.09 7.79 -7.28
CA SER A 201 -13.29 9.02 -7.13
C SER A 201 -13.71 9.94 -5.95
N SER A 202 -14.99 9.95 -5.58
CA SER A 202 -15.54 10.77 -4.49
C SER A 202 -15.54 10.10 -3.11
N SER A 203 -15.18 8.81 -3.03
CA SER A 203 -15.13 8.07 -1.76
C SER A 203 -14.23 8.76 -0.72
N ARG A 204 -14.60 8.60 0.54
CA ARG A 204 -13.87 9.09 1.73
C ARG A 204 -13.74 7.95 2.72
N SER A 205 -12.81 8.08 3.66
CA SER A 205 -12.66 7.11 4.74
C SER A 205 -13.93 7.10 5.60
N ASP A 206 -14.47 5.91 5.84
CA ASP A 206 -15.61 5.63 6.73
C ASP A 206 -15.48 4.22 7.29
N GLY A 207 -15.71 4.02 8.59
CA GLY A 207 -15.44 2.74 9.26
C GLY A 207 -13.95 2.36 9.32
N THR A 208 -13.05 3.33 9.07
CA THR A 208 -11.59 3.15 9.21
C THR A 208 -10.97 4.36 9.90
N SER A 209 -9.84 4.14 10.58
CA SER A 209 -9.05 5.21 11.21
C SER A 209 -7.58 5.07 10.83
N LEU A 210 -6.95 6.16 10.42
CA LEU A 210 -5.53 6.22 10.13
C LEU A 210 -4.75 6.38 11.45
N ASP A 211 -3.88 5.43 11.74
CA ASP A 211 -3.04 5.47 12.95
C ASP A 211 -1.73 6.19 12.67
N SER A 212 -1.11 5.92 11.51
CA SER A 212 0.15 6.56 11.12
C SER A 212 0.28 6.67 9.61
N SER A 213 1.02 7.68 9.16
CA SER A 213 1.39 7.87 7.76
C SER A 213 2.82 8.39 7.69
N THR A 214 3.63 7.77 6.83
CA THR A 214 5.00 8.17 6.55
C THR A 214 5.15 8.37 5.05
N HIS A 215 5.69 9.52 4.66
CA HIS A 215 6.11 9.79 3.31
C HIS A 215 7.63 9.66 3.24
N ALA A 216 8.13 8.84 2.32
CA ALA A 216 9.55 8.75 2.00
C ALA A 216 10.01 10.12 1.47
N GLY A 217 10.64 10.90 2.34
CA GLY A 217 11.34 12.12 1.96
C GLY A 217 12.61 11.80 1.15
N LYS A 218 13.24 12.84 0.61
CA LYS A 218 14.62 12.70 0.13
C LYS A 218 15.48 12.35 1.34
N ASP A 219 16.04 11.15 1.35
CA ASP A 219 16.90 10.70 2.42
C ASP A 219 18.25 11.43 2.33
N ALA A 220 18.31 12.62 2.94
CA ALA A 220 19.48 13.50 2.90
C ALA A 220 20.73 12.78 3.42
N LEU A 221 20.55 11.85 4.35
CA LEU A 221 21.60 11.01 4.88
C LEU A 221 22.12 10.03 3.83
N ALA A 222 21.24 9.41 3.04
CA ALA A 222 21.64 8.60 1.89
C ALA A 222 22.37 9.42 0.82
N ILE A 223 21.95 10.67 0.58
CA ILE A 223 22.65 11.60 -0.33
C ILE A 223 24.05 11.91 0.20
N VAL A 224 24.18 12.24 1.49
CA VAL A 224 25.48 12.47 2.15
C VAL A 224 26.35 11.23 2.03
N HIS A 225 25.84 10.03 2.34
CA HIS A 225 26.56 8.77 2.18
C HIS A 225 27.10 8.59 0.75
N LEU A 226 26.28 8.83 -0.27
CA LEU A 226 26.68 8.73 -1.68
C LEU A 226 27.79 9.73 -2.04
N VAL A 227 27.69 10.98 -1.59
CA VAL A 227 28.70 12.02 -1.87
C VAL A 227 30.05 11.65 -1.25
N PHE A 228 30.06 11.21 0.01
CA PHE A 228 31.30 10.78 0.67
C PHE A 228 31.88 9.51 0.04
N MET A 229 31.04 8.56 -0.39
CA MET A 229 31.52 7.36 -1.12
C MET A 229 32.15 7.72 -2.46
N LEU A 230 31.55 8.64 -3.23
CA LEU A 230 32.12 9.09 -4.49
C LEU A 230 33.45 9.82 -4.28
N PHE A 231 33.54 10.70 -3.29
CA PHE A 231 34.77 11.39 -2.94
C PHE A 231 35.87 10.40 -2.52
N PHE A 232 35.54 9.42 -1.66
CA PHE A 232 36.46 8.36 -1.26
C PHE A 232 37.02 7.60 -2.47
N LEU A 233 36.16 7.14 -3.38
CA LEU A 233 36.60 6.39 -4.56
C LEU A 233 37.57 7.20 -5.42
N ILE A 234 37.25 8.46 -5.69
CA ILE A 234 38.11 9.35 -6.49
C ILE A 234 39.48 9.53 -5.83
N VAL A 235 39.52 9.89 -4.54
CA VAL A 235 40.77 10.12 -3.80
C VAL A 235 41.61 8.84 -3.71
N MET A 236 40.97 7.69 -3.49
CA MET A 236 41.63 6.38 -3.45
C MET A 236 42.28 6.03 -4.80
N PHE A 237 41.56 6.20 -5.92
CA PHE A 237 42.12 5.91 -7.25
C PHE A 237 43.26 6.86 -7.62
N ILE A 238 43.15 8.15 -7.30
CA ILE A 238 44.25 9.12 -7.47
C ILE A 238 45.46 8.66 -6.65
N GLY A 239 45.28 8.35 -5.37
CA GLY A 239 46.34 7.83 -4.51
C GLY A 239 46.96 6.55 -5.06
N TYR A 240 46.17 5.61 -5.58
CA TYR A 240 46.70 4.41 -6.21
C TYR A 240 47.57 4.72 -7.44
N THR A 241 47.11 5.61 -8.32
CA THR A 241 47.89 6.01 -9.51
C THR A 241 49.20 6.72 -9.15
N LEU A 242 49.19 7.61 -8.17
CA LEU A 242 50.39 8.32 -7.72
C LEU A 242 51.42 7.40 -7.06
N ALA A 243 50.97 6.37 -6.34
CA ALA A 243 51.85 5.32 -5.82
C ALA A 243 52.55 4.57 -6.96
N ARG A 244 51.84 4.26 -8.04
CA ARG A 244 52.41 3.57 -9.22
C ARG A 244 53.41 4.44 -9.99
N LEU A 245 53.26 5.75 -9.92
CA LEU A 245 54.17 6.72 -10.52
C LEU A 245 55.36 7.07 -9.60
N ASN A 246 55.50 6.45 -8.43
CA ASN A 246 56.55 6.71 -7.44
C ASN A 246 56.67 8.21 -7.06
N ILE A 247 55.53 8.90 -6.97
CA ILE A 247 55.47 10.28 -6.47
C ILE A 247 55.80 10.30 -4.97
N SER A 248 56.26 11.45 -4.46
CA SER A 248 56.68 11.66 -3.07
C SER A 248 55.82 10.92 -2.05
N TRP A 249 56.48 10.16 -1.18
CA TRP A 249 55.83 9.35 -0.14
C TRP A 249 54.96 10.20 0.80
N LEU A 250 55.31 11.47 1.04
CA LEU A 250 54.51 12.39 1.85
C LEU A 250 53.15 12.66 1.20
N ILE A 251 53.15 12.94 -0.11
CA ILE A 251 51.91 13.18 -0.88
C ILE A 251 51.05 11.92 -0.88
N GLN A 252 51.68 10.76 -1.06
CA GLN A 252 51.00 9.48 -1.01
C GLN A 252 50.34 9.22 0.35
N CYS A 253 51.08 9.43 1.45
CA CYS A 253 50.55 9.28 2.80
C CYS A 253 49.37 10.23 3.07
N THR A 254 49.48 11.50 2.68
CA THR A 254 48.39 12.47 2.86
C THR A 254 47.12 12.03 2.13
N ILE A 255 47.23 11.64 0.86
CA ILE A 255 46.07 11.23 0.04
C ILE A 255 45.42 9.96 0.61
N GLN A 256 46.21 8.98 1.04
CA GLN A 256 45.66 7.74 1.62
C GLN A 256 45.00 7.97 2.98
N LEU A 257 45.52 8.87 3.82
CA LEU A 257 44.90 9.26 5.08
C LEU A 257 43.57 10.01 4.86
N THR A 258 43.49 10.87 3.84
CA THR A 258 42.24 11.54 3.46
C THR A 258 41.19 10.55 2.95
N ALA A 259 41.59 9.60 2.09
CA ALA A 259 40.70 8.54 1.64
C ALA A 259 40.17 7.69 2.82
N PHE A 260 41.06 7.28 3.73
CA PHE A 260 40.69 6.48 4.89
C PHE A 260 39.71 7.21 5.82
N SER A 261 39.98 8.48 6.13
CA SER A 261 39.08 9.30 6.95
C SER A 261 37.69 9.44 6.33
N THR A 262 37.64 9.66 5.01
CA THR A 262 36.38 9.76 4.27
C THR A 262 35.60 8.44 4.30
N ALA A 263 36.30 7.31 4.12
CA ALA A 263 35.66 5.99 4.16
C ALA A 263 35.03 5.69 5.52
N ILE A 264 35.67 6.08 6.63
CA ILE A 264 35.10 5.96 7.98
C ILE A 264 33.82 6.78 8.10
N ILE A 265 33.86 8.05 7.68
CA ILE A 265 32.70 8.95 7.72
C ILE A 265 31.55 8.40 6.89
N ALA A 266 31.84 7.95 5.66
CA ALA A 266 30.87 7.38 4.75
C ALA A 266 30.22 6.11 5.35
N SER A 267 31.02 5.25 5.99
CA SER A 267 30.54 4.03 6.64
C SER A 267 29.68 4.33 7.87
N ALA A 268 30.07 5.32 8.69
CA ALA A 268 29.28 5.76 9.83
C ALA A 268 27.89 6.25 9.39
N PHE A 269 27.84 7.09 8.35
CA PHE A 269 26.55 7.52 7.77
C PHE A 269 25.77 6.34 7.18
N GLY A 270 26.43 5.39 6.52
CA GLY A 270 25.78 4.20 5.97
C GLY A 270 25.08 3.35 7.03
N ILE A 271 25.70 3.19 8.20
CA ILE A 271 25.11 2.48 9.35
C ILE A 271 23.98 3.29 9.99
N LEU A 272 24.06 4.62 9.99
CA LEU A 272 23.07 5.49 10.61
C LEU A 272 21.72 5.53 9.85
N ILE A 273 21.73 5.33 8.53
CA ILE A 273 20.52 5.36 7.67
C ILE A 273 19.41 4.42 8.17
N PRO A 274 19.65 3.11 8.35
CA PRO A 274 18.61 2.21 8.85
C PRO A 274 18.24 2.48 10.32
N LEU A 275 19.15 3.01 11.14
CA LEU A 275 18.90 3.30 12.56
C LEU A 275 17.97 4.50 12.75
N MET A 276 18.20 5.60 12.02
CA MET A 276 17.32 6.78 12.09
C MET A 276 15.94 6.49 11.50
N SER A 277 15.87 5.63 10.47
CA SER A 277 14.60 5.16 9.91
C SER A 277 13.80 4.36 10.94
N ALA A 278 14.46 3.59 11.80
CA ALA A 278 13.84 2.84 12.88
C ALA A 278 13.46 3.73 14.09
N GLU A 279 14.29 4.70 14.45
CA GLU A 279 14.07 5.58 15.60
C GLU A 279 12.94 6.58 15.35
N ILE A 280 12.81 7.11 14.12
CA ILE A 280 11.65 7.93 13.71
C ILE A 280 10.36 7.10 13.75
N ALA A 281 10.40 5.85 13.27
CA ALA A 281 9.26 4.94 13.37
C ALA A 281 8.89 4.63 14.82
N HIS A 282 9.87 4.53 15.72
CA HIS A 282 9.64 4.26 17.14
C HIS A 282 9.13 5.48 17.91
N LEU A 283 9.61 6.69 17.58
CA LEU A 283 9.14 7.95 18.18
C LEU A 283 7.70 8.28 17.76
N LEU A 284 7.31 7.97 16.52
CA LEU A 284 5.94 8.15 16.02
C LEU A 284 4.96 7.09 16.55
N LEU A 285 5.42 5.98 17.11
CA LEU A 285 4.59 4.96 17.76
C LEU A 285 4.36 5.24 19.26
N VAL A 286 5.08 6.19 19.85
CA VAL A 286 5.03 6.52 21.30
C VAL A 286 4.49 7.94 21.56
N SER A 287 4.26 8.74 20.51
CA SER A 287 3.55 10.04 20.56
C SER A 287 2.10 9.90 20.10
#